data_AF-A0A7D9LT27-F1
#
_entry.id   AF-A0A7D9LT27-F1
#
_cell.length_a   1.000
_cell.length_b   1.000
_cell.length_c   1.000
_cell.angle_alpha   90.00
_cell.angle_beta   90.00
_cell.angle_gamma   90.00
#
_symmetry.space_group_name_H-M   'P 1'
#
loop_
_entity.id
_entity.type
_entity.pdbx_description
1 polymer ?
#
loop_
_entity_poly.entity_id
_entity_poly.type
_entity_poly.pdbx_seq_one_letter_code
_entity_poly.pdbx_strand_id
1 'polypeptide(L)'
;VDECVNETHKCSINANCTNTPGSYNCQCLSGYKGKGKKCSVSRKSCASLYKAGFRYDGVYTINPDDSESFQVSCDMQTDGGGWTVFQRRQDASVDFYRGWQEYKDGFGDLNGNFWIGLEKIRRLTKSYQNILRVDLTDFTNEKAYAKYGTFSVASESEFYKLKVYSFSEREATPTSVGLDLCNNG
;
A
#
# COMPACT_ATOMS: atom_id res chain seq x y z
N VAL A 1 -24.25 36.34 1.91
CA VAL A 1 -24.36 35.63 3.20
C VAL A 1 -23.05 34.89 3.40
N ASP A 2 -22.58 34.75 4.64
CA ASP A 2 -21.41 33.94 4.94
C ASP A 2 -21.84 32.83 5.89
N GLU A 3 -22.04 31.63 5.34
CA GLU A 3 -22.51 30.47 6.08
C GLU A 3 -21.45 29.91 7.03
N CYS A 4 -20.17 30.23 6.80
CA CYS A 4 -19.07 29.79 7.65
C CYS A 4 -19.00 30.61 8.94
N VAL A 5 -19.14 31.95 8.83
CA VAL A 5 -19.19 32.84 10.00
C VAL A 5 -20.51 32.72 10.75
N ASN A 6 -21.62 32.55 10.04
CA ASN A 6 -22.94 32.41 10.65
C ASN A 6 -23.20 31.02 11.23
N GLU A 7 -22.26 30.08 11.13
CA GLU A 7 -22.38 28.68 11.59
C GLU A 7 -23.60 27.93 11.01
N THR A 8 -24.12 28.36 9.86
CA THR A 8 -25.27 27.72 9.19
C THR A 8 -24.86 26.66 8.16
N HIS A 9 -23.56 26.44 7.98
CA HIS A 9 -23.01 25.46 7.05
C HIS A 9 -23.23 24.02 7.52
N LYS A 10 -23.16 23.05 6.59
CA LYS A 10 -23.30 21.61 6.86
C LYS A 10 -21.98 20.85 6.66
N CYS A 11 -20.85 21.49 6.94
CA CYS A 11 -19.55 20.84 6.80
C CYS A 11 -19.37 19.78 7.91
N SER A 12 -18.56 18.77 7.63
CA SER A 12 -18.12 17.82 8.65
C SER A 12 -17.30 18.55 9.71
N ILE A 13 -17.34 18.08 10.96
CA ILE A 13 -16.45 18.57 12.03
C ILE A 13 -14.96 18.42 11.66
N ASN A 14 -14.64 17.45 10.81
CA ASN A 14 -13.31 17.24 10.24
C ASN A 14 -13.11 17.92 8.87
N ALA A 15 -13.72 19.08 8.65
CA ALA A 15 -13.57 19.87 7.42
C ALA A 15 -13.54 21.38 7.68
N ASN A 16 -12.77 22.10 6.85
CA ASN A 16 -12.79 23.55 6.80
C ASN A 16 -13.93 24.03 5.91
N CYS A 17 -14.63 25.07 6.35
CA CYS A 17 -15.62 25.81 5.57
C CYS A 17 -14.93 27.00 4.88
N THR A 18 -15.15 27.18 3.58
CA THR A 18 -14.72 28.37 2.83
C THR A 18 -15.93 29.00 2.15
N ASN A 19 -16.23 30.25 2.51
CA ASN A 19 -17.34 30.98 1.92
C ASN A 19 -17.05 31.35 0.47
N THR A 20 -18.06 31.29 -0.40
CA THR A 20 -17.96 31.67 -1.82
C THR A 20 -19.14 32.56 -2.23
N PRO A 21 -19.03 33.37 -3.29
CA PRO A 21 -20.18 34.14 -3.75
C PRO A 21 -21.39 33.25 -4.07
N GLY A 22 -22.44 33.36 -3.26
CA GLY A 22 -23.68 32.60 -3.41
C GLY A 22 -23.66 31.18 -2.82
N SER A 23 -22.57 30.73 -2.18
CA SER A 23 -22.50 29.41 -1.54
C SER A 23 -21.32 29.27 -0.56
N TYR A 24 -20.98 28.04 -0.18
CA TYR A 24 -19.77 27.71 0.56
C TYR A 24 -19.23 26.33 0.13
N ASN A 25 -17.94 26.13 0.28
CA ASN A 25 -17.29 24.84 0.06
C ASN A 25 -16.82 24.23 1.39
N CYS A 26 -16.82 22.90 1.46
CA CYS A 26 -16.29 22.17 2.59
C CYS A 26 -15.11 21.32 2.11
N GLN A 27 -13.96 21.44 2.77
CA GLN A 27 -12.77 20.63 2.44
C GLN A 27 -12.33 19.85 3.67
N CYS A 28 -12.22 18.52 3.55
CA CYS A 28 -11.76 17.69 4.66
C CYS A 28 -10.36 18.12 5.14
N LEU A 29 -10.16 18.09 6.45
CA LEU A 29 -8.86 18.33 7.08
C LEU A 29 -7.83 17.27 6.66
N SER A 30 -6.54 17.59 6.82
CA SER A 30 -5.46 16.64 6.57
C SER A 30 -5.65 15.35 7.39
N GLY A 31 -5.39 14.19 6.78
CA GLY A 31 -5.69 12.88 7.36
C GLY A 31 -7.15 12.44 7.25
N TYR A 32 -8.03 13.23 6.61
CA TYR A 32 -9.40 12.85 6.31
C TYR A 32 -9.71 12.94 4.81
N LYS A 33 -10.64 12.11 4.34
CA LYS A 33 -11.13 12.10 2.94
C LYS A 33 -12.65 12.01 2.90
N GLY A 34 -13.24 12.52 1.82
CA GLY A 34 -14.68 12.52 1.59
C GLY A 34 -15.16 13.80 0.90
N LYS A 35 -16.46 14.09 0.97
CA LYS A 35 -17.11 15.20 0.26
C LYS A 35 -17.16 16.51 1.06
N GLY A 36 -16.29 16.67 2.06
CA GLY A 36 -16.25 17.83 2.97
C GLY A 36 -17.41 17.91 3.97
N LYS A 37 -18.64 17.58 3.56
CA LYS A 37 -19.80 17.42 4.47
C LYS A 37 -19.78 16.09 5.22
N LYS A 38 -19.08 15.10 4.67
CA LYS A 38 -18.76 13.81 5.30
C LYS A 38 -17.29 13.54 5.07
N CYS A 39 -16.52 13.44 6.15
CA CYS A 39 -15.09 13.16 6.12
C CYS A 39 -14.79 11.96 7.01
N SER A 40 -14.06 10.98 6.49
CA SER A 40 -13.61 9.78 7.18
C SER A 40 -12.09 9.76 7.28
N VAL A 41 -11.56 9.14 8.34
CA VAL A 41 -10.11 9.00 8.53
C VAL A 41 -9.47 8.29 7.34
N SER A 42 -8.42 8.88 6.80
CA SER A 42 -7.63 8.37 5.70
C SER A 42 -6.47 7.55 6.26
N ARG A 43 -6.50 6.22 6.07
CA ARG A 43 -5.49 5.31 6.60
C ARG A 43 -4.30 5.24 5.65
N LYS A 44 -3.08 5.32 6.19
CA LYS A 44 -1.85 5.45 5.38
C LYS A 44 -1.26 4.12 4.93
N SER A 45 -1.54 3.05 5.67
CA SER A 45 -1.01 1.70 5.41
C SER A 45 -1.83 0.61 6.11
N CYS A 46 -1.60 -0.66 5.77
CA CYS A 46 -2.15 -1.79 6.51
C CYS A 46 -1.75 -1.77 8.00
N ALA A 47 -0.54 -1.31 8.34
CA ALA A 47 -0.14 -1.13 9.73
C ALA A 47 -1.00 -0.09 10.47
N SER A 48 -1.38 1.00 9.79
CA SER A 48 -2.28 2.02 10.38
C SER A 48 -3.74 1.54 10.52
N LEU A 49 -4.16 0.62 9.65
CA LEU A 49 -5.43 -0.09 9.76
C LEU A 49 -5.38 -1.07 10.94
N TYR A 50 -4.33 -1.88 11.03
CA TYR A 50 -4.12 -2.81 12.13
C TYR A 50 -4.11 -2.11 13.49
N LYS A 51 -3.41 -0.98 13.62
CA LYS A 51 -3.45 -0.18 14.87
C LYS A 51 -4.84 0.31 15.26
N ALA A 52 -5.78 0.40 14.32
CA ALA A 52 -7.17 0.77 14.56
C ALA A 52 -8.14 -0.40 14.75
N GLY A 53 -7.63 -1.63 14.90
CA GLY A 53 -8.46 -2.79 15.24
C GLY A 53 -8.92 -3.61 14.04
N PHE A 54 -8.52 -3.27 12.82
CA PHE A 54 -8.75 -4.15 11.66
C PHE A 54 -7.85 -5.38 11.78
N ARG A 55 -8.43 -6.59 11.78
CA ARG A 55 -7.71 -7.85 12.08
C ARG A 55 -7.84 -8.94 11.03
N TYR A 56 -8.66 -8.73 10.00
CA TYR A 56 -8.87 -9.72 8.95
C TYR A 56 -8.05 -9.37 7.71
N ASP A 57 -7.47 -10.39 7.09
CA ASP A 57 -6.83 -10.25 5.79
C ASP A 57 -7.85 -9.79 4.75
N GLY A 58 -7.36 -9.11 3.72
CA GLY A 58 -8.23 -8.70 2.61
C GLY A 58 -7.79 -7.41 1.94
N VAL A 59 -8.64 -6.93 1.03
CA VAL A 59 -8.37 -5.72 0.27
C VAL A 59 -8.90 -4.50 1.00
N TYR A 60 -8.03 -3.51 1.24
CA TYR A 60 -8.35 -2.26 1.90
C TYR A 60 -7.94 -1.06 1.06
N THR A 61 -8.65 0.05 1.22
CA THR A 61 -8.27 1.34 0.63
C THR A 61 -7.36 2.11 1.58
N ILE A 62 -6.22 2.56 1.09
CA ILE A 62 -5.26 3.38 1.83
C ILE A 62 -4.84 4.62 1.04
N ASN A 63 -4.17 5.52 1.73
CA ASN A 63 -3.61 6.75 1.19
C ASN A 63 -2.33 7.16 1.93
N PRO A 64 -1.16 6.74 1.44
CA PRO A 64 0.10 6.92 2.17
C PRO A 64 0.59 8.38 2.24
N ASP A 65 0.23 9.22 1.26
CA ASP A 65 0.83 10.54 1.04
C ASP A 65 -0.23 11.66 0.92
N ASP A 66 -1.44 11.41 1.42
CA ASP A 66 -2.58 12.32 1.41
C ASP A 66 -3.04 12.75 -0.01
N SER A 67 -2.54 12.07 -1.04
CA SER A 67 -2.93 12.22 -2.46
C SER A 67 -4.15 11.35 -2.80
N GLU A 68 -4.18 10.76 -4.00
CA GLU A 68 -5.18 9.81 -4.44
C GLU A 68 -5.09 8.48 -3.68
N SER A 69 -6.23 7.95 -3.24
CA SER A 69 -6.27 6.67 -2.52
C SER A 69 -6.22 5.49 -3.50
N PHE A 70 -5.70 4.36 -3.05
CA PHE A 70 -5.69 3.13 -3.84
C PHE A 70 -5.90 1.91 -2.95
N GLN A 71 -6.32 0.80 -3.57
CA GLN A 71 -6.54 -0.47 -2.89
C GLN A 71 -5.22 -1.24 -2.77
N VAL A 72 -5.08 -1.97 -1.66
CA VAL A 72 -3.97 -2.87 -1.36
C VAL A 72 -4.49 -4.13 -0.69
N SER A 73 -3.78 -5.24 -0.86
CA SER A 73 -4.00 -6.46 -0.08
C SER A 73 -3.25 -6.33 1.26
N CYS A 74 -3.96 -6.46 2.37
CA CYS A 74 -3.39 -6.45 3.71
C CYS A 74 -3.35 -7.87 4.29
N ASP A 75 -2.17 -8.24 4.80
CA ASP A 75 -2.02 -9.40 5.68
C ASP A 75 -1.98 -8.89 7.13
N MET A 76 -3.00 -9.28 7.89
CA MET A 76 -3.25 -8.89 9.27
C MET A 76 -2.92 -10.00 10.27
N GLN A 77 -2.40 -11.15 9.83
CA GLN A 77 -2.19 -12.32 10.67
C GLN A 77 -0.71 -12.68 10.81
N THR A 78 0.05 -12.65 9.73
CA THR A 78 1.44 -13.11 9.71
C THR A 78 2.32 -12.19 10.55
N ASP A 79 3.10 -12.77 11.47
CA ASP A 79 4.19 -12.07 12.16
C ASP A 79 3.75 -10.73 12.82
N GLY A 80 2.60 -10.77 13.48
CA GLY A 80 2.02 -9.60 14.17
C GLY A 80 1.09 -8.75 13.31
N GLY A 81 0.98 -9.03 12.00
CA GLY A 81 0.02 -8.42 11.08
C GLY A 81 0.33 -6.97 10.68
N GLY A 82 -0.53 -6.40 9.83
CA GLY A 82 -0.40 -5.03 9.34
C GLY A 82 0.52 -4.89 8.12
N TRP A 83 0.80 -5.99 7.43
CA TRP A 83 1.63 -6.03 6.24
C TRP A 83 0.85 -5.56 5.02
N THR A 84 1.45 -4.69 4.22
CA THR A 84 0.92 -4.31 2.91
C THR A 84 1.60 -5.19 1.86
N VAL A 85 0.84 -6.07 1.22
CA VAL A 85 1.35 -7.00 0.22
C VAL A 85 1.42 -6.30 -1.13
N PHE A 86 2.62 -6.23 -1.72
CA PHE A 86 2.83 -5.57 -3.02
C PHE A 86 3.01 -6.55 -4.19
N GLN A 87 3.26 -7.82 -3.92
CA GLN A 87 3.33 -8.89 -4.91
C GLN A 87 2.77 -10.18 -4.27
N ARG A 88 2.01 -10.95 -5.04
CA ARG A 88 1.63 -12.32 -4.66
C ARG A 88 1.71 -13.28 -5.85
N ARG A 89 2.27 -14.47 -5.62
CA ARG A 89 2.25 -15.64 -6.51
C ARG A 89 1.72 -16.85 -5.75
N GLN A 90 0.64 -17.46 -6.23
CA GLN A 90 -0.03 -18.63 -5.67
C GLN A 90 -0.22 -19.72 -6.73
N ASP A 91 -0.39 -19.32 -7.99
CA ASP A 91 -0.56 -20.22 -9.14
C ASP A 91 -0.15 -19.52 -10.45
N ALA A 92 -0.48 -20.14 -11.59
CA ALA A 92 -0.16 -19.67 -12.93
C ALA A 92 -1.26 -18.78 -13.59
N SER A 93 -2.28 -18.32 -12.84
CA SER A 93 -3.44 -17.58 -13.40
C SER A 93 -3.11 -16.21 -13.99
N VAL A 94 -1.98 -15.61 -13.63
CA VAL A 94 -1.56 -14.29 -14.11
C VAL A 94 -0.17 -14.41 -14.69
N ASP A 95 -0.02 -13.91 -15.92
CA ASP A 95 1.28 -13.77 -16.58
C ASP A 95 2.05 -12.57 -16.01
N PHE A 96 3.30 -12.81 -15.61
CA PHE A 96 4.22 -11.79 -15.07
C PHE A 96 5.27 -11.34 -16.10
N TYR A 97 5.27 -11.91 -17.32
CA TYR A 97 6.11 -11.44 -18.41
C TYR A 97 5.48 -10.18 -19.06
N ARG A 98 5.65 -9.04 -18.40
CA ARG A 98 4.95 -7.77 -18.73
C ARG A 98 5.90 -6.64 -19.08
N GLY A 99 5.36 -5.63 -19.77
CA GLY A 99 6.09 -4.42 -20.16
C GLY A 99 6.29 -3.43 -19.01
N TRP A 100 7.11 -2.39 -19.24
CA TRP A 100 7.42 -1.36 -18.25
C TRP A 100 6.18 -0.66 -17.68
N GLN A 101 5.26 -0.25 -18.56
CA GLN A 101 4.06 0.47 -18.15
C GLN A 101 3.16 -0.37 -17.22
N GLU A 102 3.03 -1.67 -17.48
CA GLU A 102 2.27 -2.58 -16.63
C GLU A 102 2.94 -2.77 -15.26
N TYR A 103 4.26 -2.90 -15.20
CA TYR A 103 4.99 -2.94 -13.93
C TYR A 103 4.92 -1.62 -13.16
N LYS A 104 4.85 -0.49 -13.87
CA LYS A 104 4.65 0.83 -13.27
C LYS A 104 3.28 0.96 -12.62
N ASP A 105 2.22 0.60 -13.34
CA ASP A 105 0.83 0.81 -12.92
C ASP A 105 0.30 -0.30 -12.00
N GLY A 106 0.77 -1.54 -12.23
CA GLY A 106 0.31 -2.76 -11.57
C GLY A 106 -0.61 -3.61 -12.46
N PHE A 107 -0.70 -4.90 -12.14
CA PHE A 107 -1.53 -5.88 -12.84
C PHE A 107 -1.94 -7.04 -11.91
N GLY A 108 -2.96 -7.81 -12.32
CA GLY A 108 -3.50 -8.95 -11.58
C GLY A 108 -4.66 -8.58 -10.65
N ASP A 109 -4.95 -9.46 -9.69
CA ASP A 109 -6.04 -9.33 -8.72
C ASP A 109 -5.49 -9.33 -7.28
N LEU A 110 -5.83 -8.32 -6.49
CA LEU A 110 -5.40 -8.18 -5.08
C LEU A 110 -5.89 -9.32 -4.17
N ASN A 111 -6.89 -10.10 -4.59
CA ASN A 111 -7.33 -11.32 -3.92
C ASN A 111 -6.60 -12.59 -4.39
N GLY A 112 -5.88 -12.54 -5.52
CA GLY A 112 -5.13 -13.66 -6.09
C GLY A 112 -3.68 -13.27 -6.40
N ASN A 113 -3.23 -13.55 -7.61
CA ASN A 113 -1.91 -13.14 -8.08
C ASN A 113 -1.90 -11.69 -8.55
N PHE A 114 -0.90 -10.92 -8.14
CA PHE A 114 -0.76 -9.54 -8.58
C PHE A 114 0.64 -8.99 -8.43
N TRP A 115 0.88 -7.90 -9.16
CA TRP A 115 1.91 -6.91 -8.91
C TRP A 115 1.23 -5.56 -8.69
N ILE A 116 1.45 -4.91 -7.54
CA ILE A 116 0.67 -3.72 -7.17
C ILE A 116 0.98 -2.49 -8.03
N GLY A 117 2.18 -2.42 -8.62
CA GLY A 117 2.68 -1.29 -9.40
C GLY A 117 3.80 -0.51 -8.71
N LEU A 118 4.88 -0.23 -9.43
CA LEU A 118 6.07 0.46 -8.92
C LEU A 118 5.75 1.87 -8.38
N GLU A 119 4.81 2.58 -9.00
CA GLU A 119 4.43 3.91 -8.54
C GLU A 119 3.75 3.86 -7.16
N LYS A 120 2.93 2.84 -6.91
CA LYS A 120 2.31 2.61 -5.61
C LYS A 120 3.36 2.19 -4.58
N ILE A 121 4.29 1.30 -4.92
CA ILE A 121 5.38 0.88 -4.01
C ILE A 121 6.28 2.07 -3.62
N ARG A 122 6.64 2.92 -4.58
CA ARG A 122 7.38 4.16 -4.32
C ARG A 122 6.65 5.07 -3.33
N ARG A 123 5.34 5.27 -3.52
CA ARG A 123 4.50 6.08 -2.61
C ARG A 123 4.43 5.48 -1.20
N LEU A 124 4.26 4.17 -1.09
CA LEU A 124 4.24 3.45 0.19
C LEU A 124 5.56 3.57 0.94
N THR A 125 6.67 3.55 0.21
CA THR A 125 8.01 3.47 0.80
C THR A 125 8.70 4.81 1.07
N LYS A 126 8.05 5.93 0.71
CA LYS A 126 8.60 7.28 0.84
C LYS A 126 8.98 7.68 2.27
N SER A 127 8.40 7.06 3.29
CA SER A 127 8.69 7.35 4.70
C SER A 127 10.02 6.78 5.20
N TYR A 128 10.68 5.90 4.44
CA TYR A 128 11.94 5.22 4.82
C TYR A 128 11.88 4.44 6.15
N GLN A 129 10.69 4.06 6.61
CA GLN A 129 10.47 3.30 7.84
C GLN A 129 9.89 1.89 7.56
N ASN A 130 9.92 1.45 6.31
CA ASN A 130 9.33 0.18 5.90
C ASN A 130 10.36 -0.92 5.97
N ILE A 131 9.98 -2.06 6.54
CA ILE A 131 10.75 -3.30 6.47
C ILE A 131 10.20 -4.16 5.34
N LEU A 132 11.07 -4.95 4.70
CA LEU A 132 10.67 -5.89 3.67
C LEU A 132 10.68 -7.31 4.24
N ARG A 133 9.60 -8.04 4.01
CA ARG A 133 9.50 -9.47 4.27
C ARG A 133 9.17 -10.18 2.96
N VAL A 134 9.88 -11.28 2.69
CA VAL A 134 9.63 -12.16 1.56
C VAL A 134 9.31 -13.53 2.11
N ASP A 135 8.09 -14.00 1.87
CA ASP A 135 7.63 -15.34 2.24
C ASP A 135 7.61 -16.22 0.98
N LEU A 136 8.13 -17.44 1.11
CA LEU A 136 8.19 -18.45 0.07
C LEU A 136 7.57 -19.75 0.59
N THR A 137 6.94 -20.50 -0.31
CA THR A 137 6.41 -21.83 -0.03
C THR A 137 6.79 -22.75 -1.17
N ASP A 138 7.36 -23.90 -0.86
CA ASP A 138 7.77 -24.89 -1.87
C ASP A 138 6.59 -25.80 -2.29
N PHE A 139 6.85 -26.74 -3.19
CA PHE A 139 5.84 -27.70 -3.67
C PHE A 139 5.42 -28.74 -2.62
N THR A 140 6.16 -28.85 -1.51
CA THR A 140 5.84 -29.72 -0.38
C THR A 140 5.08 -28.98 0.73
N ASN A 141 4.77 -27.69 0.51
CA ASN A 141 4.19 -26.74 1.46
C ASN A 141 5.12 -26.33 2.62
N GLU A 142 6.41 -26.60 2.51
CA GLU A 142 7.42 -26.04 3.42
C GLU A 142 7.55 -24.53 3.20
N LYS A 143 7.53 -23.77 4.29
CA LYS A 143 7.55 -22.31 4.28
C LYS A 143 8.90 -21.78 4.73
N ALA A 144 9.40 -20.77 4.03
CA ALA A 144 10.60 -20.03 4.42
C ALA A 144 10.33 -18.52 4.29
N TYR A 145 11.06 -17.71 5.06
CA TYR A 145 10.99 -16.26 4.91
C TYR A 145 12.34 -15.56 5.08
N ALA A 146 12.46 -14.38 4.48
CA ALA A 146 13.58 -13.47 4.67
C ALA A 146 13.08 -12.09 5.07
N LYS A 147 13.71 -11.49 6.09
CA LYS A 147 13.44 -10.10 6.51
C LYS A 147 14.63 -9.21 6.22
N TYR A 148 14.33 -8.04 5.67
CA TYR A 148 15.28 -6.98 5.41
C TYR A 148 14.87 -5.74 6.21
N GLY A 149 15.85 -4.90 6.54
CA GLY A 149 15.62 -3.63 7.20
C GLY A 149 14.95 -2.61 6.27
N THR A 150 15.36 -1.35 6.38
CA THR A 150 14.72 -0.26 5.64
C THR A 150 14.71 -0.53 4.13
N PHE A 151 13.52 -0.59 3.56
CA PHE A 151 13.24 -0.82 2.15
C PHE A 151 12.57 0.41 1.53
N SER A 152 13.09 0.84 0.37
CA SER A 152 12.42 1.83 -0.46
C SER A 152 12.66 1.65 -1.95
N VAL A 153 11.73 2.21 -2.72
CA VAL A 153 11.78 2.24 -4.18
C VAL A 153 11.91 3.71 -4.62
N ALA A 154 12.90 3.99 -5.46
CA ALA A 154 13.18 5.33 -5.97
C ALA A 154 12.14 5.83 -6.98
N SER A 155 12.29 7.06 -7.49
CA SER A 155 11.42 7.60 -8.53
C SER A 155 11.62 6.92 -9.88
N GLU A 156 10.69 7.14 -10.80
CA GLU A 156 10.80 6.70 -12.20
C GLU A 156 12.05 7.25 -12.89
N SER A 157 12.46 8.49 -12.58
CA SER A 157 13.70 9.09 -13.09
C SER A 157 14.96 8.36 -12.62
N GLU A 158 14.87 7.61 -11.52
CA GLU A 158 15.90 6.71 -11.01
C GLU A 158 15.57 5.23 -11.35
N PHE A 159 14.69 5.00 -12.32
CA PHE A 159 14.25 3.68 -12.78
C PHE A 159 13.69 2.79 -11.67
N TYR A 160 13.01 3.40 -10.69
CA TYR A 160 12.44 2.68 -9.54
C TYR A 160 13.47 1.82 -8.80
N LYS A 161 14.73 2.28 -8.73
CA LYS A 161 15.82 1.55 -8.08
C LYS A 161 15.46 1.15 -6.65
N LEU A 162 15.63 -0.14 -6.37
CA LEU A 162 15.49 -0.71 -5.05
C LEU A 162 16.63 -0.24 -4.14
N LYS A 163 16.28 0.28 -2.96
CA LYS A 163 17.20 0.67 -1.90
C LYS A 163 16.86 -0.12 -0.64
N VAL A 164 17.76 -1.00 -0.23
CA VAL A 164 17.65 -1.79 1.01
C VAL A 164 18.81 -1.44 1.91
N TYR A 165 18.52 -0.93 3.11
CA TYR A 165 19.50 -0.56 4.11
C TYR A 165 19.36 -1.51 5.29
N SER A 166 20.44 -2.24 5.59
CA SER A 166 20.56 -3.30 6.61
C SER A 166 19.80 -4.61 6.33
N PHE A 167 20.44 -5.72 6.68
CA PHE A 167 19.90 -7.07 6.67
C PHE A 167 19.67 -7.47 8.13
N SER A 168 18.45 -7.90 8.49
CA SER A 168 18.09 -8.10 9.90
C SER A 168 18.15 -9.56 10.34
N GLU A 169 17.48 -10.50 9.67
CA GLU A 169 17.37 -11.89 10.15
C GLU A 169 17.14 -12.91 9.02
N ARG A 170 17.65 -14.13 9.22
CA ARG A 170 17.47 -15.31 8.34
C ARG A 170 17.11 -16.51 9.23
N GLU A 171 16.02 -17.19 8.91
CA GLU A 171 15.83 -18.59 9.28
C GLU A 171 15.70 -19.34 7.95
N ALA A 172 16.84 -19.76 7.39
CA ALA A 172 16.88 -20.41 6.09
C ALA A 172 17.91 -21.54 6.10
N THR A 173 17.43 -22.76 5.97
CA THR A 173 18.07 -23.76 5.10
C THR A 173 17.12 -23.98 3.94
N PRO A 174 17.29 -23.25 2.83
CA PRO A 174 17.63 -23.92 1.58
C PRO A 174 18.63 -23.14 0.69
N THR A 175 19.19 -23.88 -0.25
CA THR A 175 20.40 -23.70 -1.06
C THR A 175 20.32 -22.73 -2.26
N SER A 176 19.38 -21.79 -2.30
CA SER A 176 19.32 -20.84 -3.42
C SER A 176 18.57 -19.55 -3.06
N VAL A 177 19.31 -18.43 -3.04
CA VAL A 177 18.72 -17.10 -3.24
C VAL A 177 18.74 -16.87 -4.75
N GLY A 178 17.71 -17.32 -5.43
CA GLY A 178 17.43 -17.01 -6.82
C GLY A 178 16.04 -16.40 -6.92
N LEU A 179 15.94 -15.22 -7.55
CA LEU A 179 14.74 -14.96 -8.35
C LEU A 179 14.73 -16.07 -9.41
N ASP A 180 13.93 -17.11 -9.18
CA ASP A 180 13.65 -18.08 -10.24
C ASP A 180 12.71 -17.38 -11.24
N LEU A 181 13.35 -16.69 -12.19
CA LEU A 181 12.81 -16.62 -13.53
C LEU A 181 12.85 -18.06 -14.02
N CYS A 182 11.73 -18.79 -13.92
CA CYS A 182 11.55 -20.02 -14.65
C CYS A 182 11.67 -19.68 -16.14
N ASN A 183 12.89 -19.78 -16.65
CA ASN A 183 13.16 -20.06 -18.04
C ASN A 183 12.80 -21.53 -18.23
N ASN A 184 11.88 -21.83 -19.16
CA ASN A 184 11.87 -23.07 -19.95
C ASN A 184 10.67 -23.06 -20.91
N GLY A 185 10.98 -23.09 -22.22
CA GLY A 185 10.08 -23.53 -23.29
C GLY A 185 9.68 -22.44 -24.26
#